data_AF-A0A0D0CSB6-F1
#
_entry.id   AF-A0A0D0CSB6-F1
#
_cell.length_a   1.000
_cell.length_b   1.000
_cell.length_c   1.000
_cell.angle_alpha   90.00
_cell.angle_beta   90.00
_cell.angle_gamma   90.00
#
_symmetry.space_group_name_H-M   'P 1'
#
loop_
_entity.id
_entity.type
_entity.pdbx_description
1 polymer ?
#
loop_
_entity_poly.entity_id
_entity_poly.type
_entity_poly.pdbx_seq_one_letter_code
_entity_poly.pdbx_strand_id
1 'polypeptide(L)'
;MSSNTASTDTPTCPTLIGPSNFQIWKLWITVKLQREKVLGMALGTDTCQITSLSIPGTTTAVPWNERAHRIIQDSISDALLLKTEMHTTANDLFDNTLLSIHQVSNLTSTFYIFQQLFNSMWSGSSAISEHIVSLCTLEAHLTRMK
;
A
#
# COMPACT_ATOMS: atom_id res chain seq x y z
N MET A 1 -9.66 17.93 38.12
CA MET A 1 -8.62 17.39 37.23
C MET A 1 -9.33 16.61 36.14
N SER A 2 -9.34 17.11 34.90
CA SER A 2 -9.93 16.38 33.76
C SER A 2 -8.96 15.31 33.31
N SER A 3 -9.40 14.05 33.39
CA SER A 3 -8.67 12.90 32.90
C SER A 3 -8.64 12.91 31.37
N ASN A 4 -7.45 13.04 30.78
CA ASN A 4 -7.25 12.79 29.36
C ASN A 4 -7.31 11.28 29.13
N THR A 5 -8.46 10.78 28.69
CA THR A 5 -8.58 9.43 28.15
C THR A 5 -7.85 9.42 26.82
N ALA A 6 -6.63 8.87 26.80
CA ALA A 6 -5.94 8.58 25.55
C ALA A 6 -6.77 7.53 24.80
N SER A 7 -7.42 7.95 23.71
CA SER A 7 -7.98 7.02 22.74
C SER A 7 -6.83 6.18 22.22
N THR A 8 -6.76 4.92 22.65
CA THR A 8 -5.98 3.91 21.96
C THR A 8 -6.66 3.70 20.62
N ASP A 9 -6.25 4.51 19.63
CA ASP A 9 -6.59 4.35 18.22
C ASP A 9 -6.05 2.98 17.79
N THR A 10 -6.84 1.95 18.05
CA THR A 10 -6.60 0.62 17.51
C THR A 10 -6.72 0.82 16.00
N PRO A 11 -5.63 0.67 15.23
CA PRO A 11 -5.69 0.92 13.81
C PRO A 11 -6.57 -0.19 13.22
N THR A 12 -7.83 0.12 12.97
CA THR A 12 -8.67 -0.72 12.12
C THR A 12 -7.88 -0.92 10.83
N CYS A 13 -7.62 -2.18 10.44
CA CYS A 13 -6.85 -2.49 9.24
C CYS A 13 -7.41 -1.67 8.07
N PRO A 14 -6.61 -0.78 7.44
CA PRO A 14 -7.13 0.13 6.44
C PRO A 14 -7.59 -0.66 5.22
N THR A 15 -8.81 -0.38 4.76
CA THR A 15 -9.29 -0.95 3.50
C THR A 15 -8.59 -0.24 2.34
N LEU A 16 -7.67 -0.94 1.68
CA LEU A 16 -6.88 -0.44 0.55
C LEU A 16 -7.71 -0.39 -0.74
N ILE A 17 -8.74 0.47 -0.78
CA ILE A 17 -9.72 0.55 -1.88
C ILE A 17 -9.21 1.39 -3.06
N GLY A 18 -8.26 2.31 -2.83
CA GLY A 18 -7.79 3.22 -3.87
C GLY A 18 -6.38 3.77 -3.64
N PRO A 19 -5.82 4.49 -4.64
CA PRO A 19 -4.42 4.90 -4.67
C PRO A 19 -3.99 5.70 -3.44
N SER A 20 -4.79 6.67 -3.01
CA SER A 20 -4.47 7.50 -1.83
C SER A 20 -4.38 6.69 -0.54
N ASN A 21 -5.31 5.75 -0.33
CA ASN A 21 -5.32 4.88 0.86
C ASN A 21 -4.09 3.95 0.87
N PHE A 22 -3.70 3.46 -0.31
CA PHE A 22 -2.49 2.65 -0.46
C PHE A 22 -1.22 3.46 -0.17
N GLN A 23 -1.11 4.71 -0.65
CA GLN A 23 0.07 5.54 -0.35
C GLN A 23 0.18 5.86 1.15
N ILE A 24 -0.94 6.15 1.81
CA ILE A 24 -0.98 6.38 3.26
C ILE A 24 -0.57 5.12 4.03
N TRP A 25 -1.14 3.97 3.66
CA TRP A 25 -0.76 2.68 4.24
C TRP A 25 0.71 2.34 4.01
N LYS A 26 1.23 2.56 2.80
CA LYS A 26 2.64 2.34 2.45
C LYS A 26 3.57 3.16 3.32
N LEU A 27 3.23 4.43 3.58
CA LEU A 27 4.01 5.29 4.47
C LEU A 27 3.97 4.77 5.91
N TRP A 28 2.78 4.39 6.40
CA TRP A 28 2.60 3.87 7.76
C TRP A 28 3.36 2.56 8.00
N ILE A 29 3.24 1.59 7.09
CA ILE A 29 3.90 0.30 7.22
C ILE A 29 5.43 0.43 7.08
N THR A 30 5.91 1.34 6.21
CA THR A 30 7.34 1.65 6.10
C THR A 30 7.90 2.17 7.42
N VAL A 31 7.21 3.12 8.07
CA VAL A 31 7.62 3.64 9.38
C VAL A 31 7.60 2.55 10.46
N LYS A 32 6.60 1.67 10.44
CA LYS A 32 6.48 0.56 11.39
C LYS A 32 7.63 -0.45 11.23
N LEU A 33 7.93 -0.86 9.99
CA LEU A 33 9.03 -1.78 9.67
C LEU A 33 10.40 -1.17 9.98
N GLN A 34 10.58 0.14 9.82
CA GLN A 34 11.81 0.85 10.22
C GLN A 34 12.00 0.85 11.73
N ARG A 35 10.94 1.16 12.50
CA ARG A 35 11.00 1.12 13.98
C ARG A 35 11.35 -0.28 14.50
N GLU A 36 10.84 -1.30 13.82
CA GLU A 36 11.08 -2.71 14.12
C GLU A 36 12.41 -3.24 13.56
N LYS A 37 13.17 -2.42 12.82
CA LYS A 37 14.45 -2.75 12.16
C LYS A 37 14.37 -3.94 11.20
N VAL A 38 13.22 -4.10 10.54
CA VAL A 38 12.98 -5.19 9.58
C VAL A 38 12.57 -4.67 8.20
N LEU A 39 12.73 -3.36 7.94
CA LEU A 39 12.43 -2.78 6.63
C LEU A 39 13.23 -3.45 5.51
N GLY A 40 14.52 -3.73 5.71
CA GLY A 40 15.33 -4.32 4.64
C GLY A 40 14.99 -5.79 4.36
N MET A 41 14.37 -6.51 5.30
CA MET A 41 13.77 -7.84 5.05
C MET A 41 12.54 -7.73 4.13
N ALA A 42 11.70 -6.71 4.36
CA ALA A 42 10.55 -6.44 3.50
C ALA A 42 10.95 -5.91 2.11
N LEU A 43 12.05 -5.16 1.99
CA LEU A 43 12.55 -4.66 0.71
C LEU A 43 13.52 -5.64 0.01
N GLY A 44 13.85 -6.76 0.65
CA GLY A 44 14.86 -7.71 0.15
C GLY A 44 16.28 -7.14 0.05
N THR A 45 16.54 -5.96 0.62
CA THR A 45 17.88 -5.36 0.68
C THR A 45 18.75 -6.00 1.74
N ASP A 46 18.10 -6.52 2.80
CA ASP A 46 18.77 -7.32 3.81
C ASP A 46 18.76 -8.78 3.35
N THR A 47 19.72 -9.16 2.52
CA THR A 47 20.14 -10.57 2.48
C THR A 47 20.62 -10.90 3.89
N CYS A 48 19.99 -11.88 4.56
CA CYS A 48 20.49 -12.40 5.82
C CYS A 48 22.00 -12.64 5.71
N GLN A 49 22.81 -11.74 6.28
CA GLN A 49 24.21 -12.03 6.48
C GLN A 49 24.24 -13.10 7.56
N ILE A 50 24.44 -14.34 7.11
CA ILE A 50 24.82 -15.47 7.95
C ILE A 50 26.24 -15.19 8.42
N THR A 51 26.42 -14.21 9.30
CA THR A 51 27.72 -13.88 9.88
C THR A 51 27.54 -13.69 11.37
N SER A 52 27.27 -14.78 12.09
CA SER A 52 28.06 -15.11 13.28
C SER A 52 27.81 -16.54 13.78
N LEU A 53 28.87 -17.34 13.66
CA LEU A 53 29.39 -18.28 14.66
C LEU A 53 28.51 -19.47 15.13
N SER A 54 28.76 -20.61 14.47
CA SER A 54 28.93 -21.94 15.06
C SER A 54 27.71 -22.71 15.62
N ILE A 55 26.77 -23.16 14.78
CA ILE A 55 26.13 -24.50 14.91
C ILE A 55 25.72 -25.00 13.50
N PRO A 56 26.21 -26.15 13.01
CA PRO A 56 25.60 -26.84 11.87
C PRO A 56 24.27 -27.45 12.32
N GLY A 57 23.13 -26.85 11.97
CA GLY A 57 21.83 -27.49 12.24
C GLY A 57 20.58 -26.62 12.20
N THR A 58 20.66 -25.30 12.40
CA THR A 58 19.42 -24.49 12.52
C THR A 58 19.54 -23.16 11.79
N THR A 59 18.92 -23.09 10.61
CA THR A 59 18.80 -21.90 9.75
C THR A 59 18.18 -20.72 10.53
N THR A 60 19.00 -19.79 11.03
CA THR A 60 18.55 -18.64 11.84
C THR A 60 18.25 -17.38 10.99
N ALA A 61 17.83 -17.55 9.74
CA ALA A 61 17.32 -16.48 8.87
C ALA A 61 15.80 -16.25 9.03
N VAL A 62 15.12 -17.24 9.61
CA VAL A 62 13.67 -17.33 9.75
C VAL A 62 13.03 -16.22 10.62
N PRO A 63 13.61 -15.80 11.77
CA PRO A 63 12.88 -14.93 12.71
C PRO A 63 12.58 -13.52 12.21
N TRP A 64 13.49 -12.91 11.45
CA TRP A 64 13.35 -11.52 11.00
C TRP A 64 12.41 -11.39 9.81
N ASN A 65 12.47 -12.34 8.87
CA ASN A 65 11.54 -12.41 7.75
C ASN A 65 10.11 -12.71 8.24
N GLU A 66 9.94 -13.66 9.17
CA GLU A 66 8.62 -13.94 9.77
C GLU A 66 8.05 -12.73 10.51
N ARG A 67 8.90 -11.98 11.21
CA ARG A 67 8.49 -10.74 11.89
C ARG A 67 8.02 -9.68 10.90
N ALA A 68 8.79 -9.43 9.84
CA ALA A 68 8.40 -8.50 8.78
C ALA A 68 7.07 -8.93 8.12
N HIS A 69 6.95 -10.21 7.80
CA HIS A 69 5.77 -10.80 7.19
C HIS A 69 4.52 -10.59 8.06
N ARG A 70 4.60 -10.89 9.36
CA ARG A 70 3.49 -10.70 10.30
C ARG A 70 3.10 -9.23 10.44
N ILE A 71 4.06 -8.31 10.52
CA ILE A 71 3.78 -6.87 10.60
C ILE A 71 2.97 -6.39 9.38
N ILE A 72 3.30 -6.90 8.19
CA ILE A 72 2.57 -6.57 6.96
C ILE A 72 1.17 -7.22 6.97
N GLN A 73 1.05 -8.49 7.35
CA GLN A 73 -0.25 -9.19 7.46
C GLN A 73 -1.20 -8.49 8.44
N ASP A 74 -0.70 -8.12 9.63
CA ASP A 74 -1.49 -7.41 10.66
C ASP A 74 -1.92 -6.01 10.23
N SER A 75 -1.40 -5.50 9.11
CA SER A 75 -1.68 -4.16 8.59
C SER A 75 -2.66 -4.12 7.42
N ILE A 76 -3.10 -5.29 6.93
CA ILE A 76 -4.00 -5.42 5.78
C ILE A 76 -5.30 -6.12 6.22
N SER A 77 -6.36 -5.99 5.42
CA SER A 77 -7.64 -6.64 5.74
C SER A 77 -7.62 -8.14 5.42
N ASP A 78 -8.48 -8.92 6.07
CA ASP A 78 -8.61 -10.38 5.83
C ASP A 78 -8.90 -10.73 4.36
N ALA A 79 -9.63 -9.88 3.65
CA ALA A 79 -9.91 -10.06 2.22
C ALA A 79 -8.64 -9.93 1.35
N LEU A 80 -7.69 -9.09 1.76
CA LEU A 80 -6.37 -8.97 1.12
C LEU A 80 -5.43 -10.07 1.62
N LEU A 81 -5.56 -10.49 2.88
CA LEU A 81 -4.80 -11.59 3.47
C LEU A 81 -5.05 -12.92 2.76
N LEU A 82 -6.28 -13.19 2.30
CA LEU A 82 -6.58 -14.40 1.53
C LEU A 82 -5.80 -14.47 0.21
N LYS A 83 -5.48 -13.31 -0.38
CA LYS A 83 -4.64 -13.24 -1.60
C LYS A 83 -3.15 -13.43 -1.31
N THR A 84 -2.75 -13.38 -0.05
CA THR A 84 -1.36 -13.47 0.36
C THR A 84 -0.94 -14.84 0.90
N GLU A 85 -1.88 -15.80 0.97
CA GLU A 85 -1.68 -17.11 1.60
C GLU A 85 -0.52 -17.94 0.99
N MET A 86 -0.18 -17.72 -0.29
CA MET A 86 0.91 -18.46 -0.96
C MET A 86 2.30 -17.84 -0.79
N HIS A 87 2.39 -16.62 -0.25
CA HIS A 87 3.67 -15.90 -0.14
C HIS A 87 4.31 -16.20 1.21
N THR A 88 5.52 -16.77 1.18
CA THR A 88 6.25 -17.19 2.40
C THR A 88 7.29 -16.18 2.86
N THR A 89 7.51 -15.11 2.09
CA THR A 89 8.50 -14.07 2.40
C THR A 89 7.88 -12.69 2.43
N ALA A 90 8.39 -11.81 3.29
CA ALA A 90 7.90 -10.44 3.44
C ALA A 90 8.10 -9.60 2.18
N ASN A 91 9.18 -9.85 1.44
CA ASN A 91 9.44 -9.18 0.17
C ASN A 91 8.40 -9.55 -0.89
N ASP A 92 8.18 -10.85 -1.10
CA ASP A 92 7.22 -11.36 -2.08
C ASP A 92 5.79 -10.86 -1.78
N LEU A 93 5.41 -10.84 -0.50
CA LEU A 93 4.17 -10.24 -0.03
C LEU A 93 4.03 -8.74 -0.39
N PHE A 94 5.10 -7.97 -0.18
CA PHE A 94 5.12 -6.52 -0.39
C PHE A 94 5.15 -6.15 -1.88
N ASP A 95 6.05 -6.77 -2.65
CA ASP A 95 6.30 -6.46 -4.05
C ASP A 95 5.33 -7.19 -5.00
N ASN A 96 5.08 -8.50 -4.83
CA ASN A 96 4.26 -9.25 -5.79
C ASN A 96 2.76 -9.15 -5.51
N THR A 97 2.31 -9.04 -4.26
CA THR A 97 0.88 -8.94 -3.97
C THR A 97 0.43 -7.49 -3.81
N LEU A 98 1.05 -6.74 -2.90
CA LEU A 98 0.49 -5.44 -2.49
C LEU A 98 0.77 -4.35 -3.53
N LEU A 99 1.98 -4.31 -4.09
CA LEU A 99 2.30 -3.39 -5.18
C LEU A 99 1.54 -3.72 -6.47
N SER A 100 1.36 -5.01 -6.80
CA SER A 100 0.59 -5.41 -7.98
C SER A 100 -0.91 -5.12 -7.83
N ILE A 101 -1.50 -5.33 -6.65
CA ILE A 101 -2.90 -4.96 -6.38
C ILE A 101 -3.09 -3.46 -6.56
N HIS A 102 -2.15 -2.62 -6.12
CA HIS A 102 -2.20 -1.18 -6.38
C HIS A 102 -2.10 -0.84 -7.88
N GLN A 103 -1.19 -1.48 -8.62
CA GLN A 103 -1.10 -1.29 -10.08
C GLN A 103 -2.38 -1.70 -10.81
N VAL A 104 -3.02 -2.79 -10.39
CA VAL A 104 -4.33 -3.21 -10.91
C VAL A 104 -5.44 -2.25 -10.44
N SER A 105 -5.35 -1.71 -9.22
CA SER A 105 -6.33 -0.75 -8.69
C SER A 105 -6.24 0.62 -9.36
N ASN A 106 -5.10 0.96 -9.97
CA ASN A 106 -5.03 2.07 -10.92
C ASN A 106 -6.00 1.87 -12.09
N LEU A 107 -6.31 0.65 -12.56
CA LEU A 107 -7.40 0.44 -13.53
C LEU A 107 -8.76 0.88 -12.98
N THR A 108 -9.05 0.61 -11.70
CA THR A 108 -10.30 1.05 -11.07
C THR A 108 -10.38 2.58 -11.00
N SER A 109 -9.25 3.24 -10.71
CA SER A 109 -9.17 4.70 -10.76
C SER A 109 -9.28 5.24 -12.20
N THR A 110 -8.69 4.55 -13.18
CA THR A 110 -8.84 4.88 -14.61
C THR A 110 -10.31 4.77 -15.05
N PHE A 111 -11.03 3.73 -14.61
CA PHE A 111 -12.45 3.56 -14.87
C PHE A 111 -13.30 4.72 -14.33
N TYR A 112 -13.05 5.16 -13.09
CA TYR A 112 -13.79 6.27 -12.50
C TYR A 112 -13.50 7.62 -13.19
N ILE A 113 -12.24 7.87 -13.57
CA ILE A 113 -11.87 9.08 -14.31
C ILE A 113 -12.46 9.06 -15.71
N PHE A 114 -12.51 7.90 -16.36
CA PHE A 114 -13.18 7.73 -17.65
C PHE A 114 -14.69 8.00 -17.54
N GLN A 115 -15.33 7.51 -16.48
CA GLN A 115 -16.73 7.78 -16.16
C GLN A 115 -16.98 9.28 -15.93
N GLN A 116 -16.09 9.95 -15.19
CA GLN A 116 -16.17 11.38 -14.89
C GLN A 116 -15.98 12.24 -16.15
N LEU A 117 -15.08 11.84 -17.05
CA LEU A 117 -14.89 12.48 -18.35
C LEU A 117 -16.15 12.34 -19.22
N PHE A 118 -16.73 11.14 -19.31
CA PHE A 118 -17.93 10.87 -20.11
C PHE A 118 -19.18 11.60 -19.58
N ASN A 119 -19.27 11.76 -18.26
CA ASN A 119 -20.40 12.41 -17.61
C ASN A 119 -20.21 13.93 -17.43
N SER A 120 -19.06 14.50 -17.84
CA SER A 120 -18.82 15.95 -17.79
C SER A 120 -19.56 16.66 -18.92
N MET A 121 -20.86 16.92 -18.70
CA MET A 121 -21.62 17.84 -19.53
C MET A 121 -21.44 19.28 -19.03
N TRP A 122 -21.23 20.19 -19.97
CA TRP A 122 -21.19 21.62 -19.65
C TRP A 122 -22.59 22.10 -19.26
N SER A 123 -22.72 22.61 -18.04
CA SER A 123 -23.98 23.11 -17.47
C SER A 123 -24.36 24.51 -17.96
N GLY A 124 -23.47 25.21 -18.66
CA GLY A 124 -23.65 26.61 -19.04
C GLY A 124 -23.52 27.61 -17.88
N SER A 125 -23.35 27.15 -16.64
CA SER A 125 -23.23 28.00 -15.45
C SER A 125 -21.82 28.56 -15.23
N SER A 126 -20.81 27.98 -15.88
CA SER A 126 -19.41 28.42 -15.85
C SER A 126 -18.95 28.87 -17.23
N ALA A 127 -17.84 29.62 -17.28
CA ALA A 127 -17.23 29.97 -18.56
C ALA A 127 -16.80 28.70 -19.31
N ILE A 128 -16.98 28.68 -20.63
CA ILE A 128 -16.63 27.52 -21.45
C ILE A 128 -15.13 27.18 -21.37
N SER A 129 -14.28 28.18 -21.16
CA SER A 129 -12.84 28.00 -20.94
C SER A 129 -12.54 27.18 -19.68
N GLU A 130 -13.28 27.38 -18.60
CA GLU A 130 -13.12 26.62 -17.35
C GLU A 130 -13.53 25.15 -17.54
N HIS A 131 -14.60 24.92 -18.29
CA HIS A 131 -15.04 23.56 -18.63
C HIS A 131 -13.99 22.83 -19.49
N ILE A 132 -13.43 23.51 -20.50
CA ILE A 132 -12.34 22.97 -21.33
C ILE A 132 -11.11 22.63 -20.49
N VAL A 133 -10.71 23.52 -19.57
CA VAL A 133 -9.58 23.27 -18.66
C VAL A 133 -9.84 22.05 -17.77
N SER A 134 -11.07 21.88 -17.27
CA SER A 134 -11.46 20.70 -16.50
C SER A 134 -11.32 19.40 -17.31
N LEU A 135 -11.82 19.38 -18.56
CA LEU A 135 -11.67 18.23 -19.45
C LEU A 135 -10.21 17.91 -19.76
N CYS A 136 -9.40 18.92 -20.11
CA CYS A 136 -7.97 18.76 -20.35
C CYS A 136 -7.23 18.24 -19.11
N THR A 137 -7.67 18.64 -17.90
CA THR A 137 -7.09 18.14 -16.65
C THR A 137 -7.38 16.66 -16.44
N LEU A 138 -8.62 16.22 -16.69
CA LEU A 138 -9.00 14.81 -16.62
C LEU A 138 -8.27 13.96 -17.68
N GLU A 139 -8.14 14.47 -18.91
CA GLU A 139 -7.39 13.83 -20.00
C GLU A 139 -5.90 13.70 -19.69
N ALA A 140 -5.28 14.77 -19.17
CA ALA A 140 -3.88 14.75 -18.74
C ALA A 140 -3.66 13.76 -17.59
N HIS A 141 -4.63 13.64 -16.68
CA HIS A 141 -4.59 12.65 -15.60
C HIS A 141 -4.67 11.22 -16.14
N LEU A 142 -5.56 10.95 -17.10
CA LEU A 142 -5.64 9.66 -17.82
C LEU A 142 -4.33 9.31 -18.52
N THR A 143 -3.73 10.28 -19.21
CA THR A 143 -2.46 10.09 -19.95
C THR A 143 -1.30 9.74 -19.02
N ARG A 144 -1.31 10.26 -17.79
CA ARG A 144 -0.28 9.98 -16.77
C ARG A 144 -0.40 8.58 -16.15
N MET A 145 -1.56 7.92 -16.27
CA MET A 145 -1.83 6.61 -15.69
C MET A 145 -1.48 5.44 -16.62
N LYS A 146 -0.93 5.73 -17.81
CA LYS A 146 -0.50 4.77 -18.83
C LYS A 146 0.93 4.30 -18.57
#